data_AF-A0A6G1RGG2-F1
#
_entry.id   AF-A0A6G1RGG2-F1
#
_cell.length_a   1.000
_cell.length_b   1.000
_cell.length_c   1.000
_cell.angle_alpha   90.00
_cell.angle_beta   90.00
_cell.angle_gamma   90.00
#
_symmetry.space_group_name_H-M   'P 1'
#
loop_
_entity.id
_entity.type
_entity.pdbx_description
1 polymer ?
#
loop_
_entity_poly.entity_id
_entity_poly.type
_entity_poly.pdbx_seq_one_letter_code
_entity_poly.pdbx_strand_id
1 'polypeptide(L)'
;DWLVTMYEKKLNGILADEMGLGKTIQTISLLAHLACEKGSWGPHLIIVPTSVMLNWEMELKRWCPSFKILTYYGAQKERRLKRQGWTKPNAFHVCITSYKLVLQDHQAFRRKNWTYLILDEAQNIKNFKSQRWQSLLNFNSHRRLLLTGTPLQNSLMELWSLMHFLMPRVFQSHREFKEWFSNPLTGMIEGSQEYNDSLVKRLHKVLRPFLLRRLKVDVEKQMPKKYEHVLKCRLSKRQRYLYDDFMGQASTKATLASGHFMSVINVLMQLRKVCNHPDLFEPRPVHSPLVTQGICFVTAAIVLRALDPEPFKHVDMGLFDLVALEGRVSRYA
;
A
#
# COMPACT_ATOMS: atom_id res chain seq x y z
N ASP A 1 -3.91 -0.69 33.63
CA ASP A 1 -3.47 0.39 34.55
C ASP A 1 -2.96 1.63 33.84
N TRP A 2 -1.83 1.59 33.11
CA TRP A 2 -1.27 2.81 32.49
C TRP A 2 -2.29 3.60 31.63
N LEU A 3 -3.06 2.93 30.77
CA LEU A 3 -4.09 3.57 29.96
C LEU A 3 -5.21 4.20 30.80
N VAL A 4 -5.57 3.59 31.93
CA VAL A 4 -6.57 4.12 32.88
C VAL A 4 -6.04 5.38 33.55
N THR A 5 -4.79 5.34 34.04
CA THR A 5 -4.14 6.52 34.63
C THR A 5 -4.06 7.69 33.64
N MET A 6 -3.80 7.42 32.36
CA MET A 6 -3.81 8.45 31.31
C MET A 6 -5.19 9.08 31.14
N TYR A 7 -6.25 8.26 31.17
CA TYR A 7 -7.62 8.75 31.11
C TYR A 7 -7.96 9.65 32.31
N GLU A 8 -7.66 9.20 33.53
CA GLU A 8 -7.95 9.92 34.78
C GLU A 8 -7.19 11.25 34.87
N LYS A 9 -5.91 11.26 34.48
CA LYS A 9 -5.10 12.48 34.40
C LYS A 9 -5.47 13.40 33.24
N LYS A 10 -6.49 13.03 32.45
CA LYS A 10 -6.94 13.79 31.30
C LYS A 10 -5.85 13.98 30.23
N LEU A 11 -4.99 12.98 30.07
CA LEU A 11 -3.89 12.97 29.11
C LEU A 11 -4.20 12.03 27.94
N ASN A 12 -3.53 12.30 26.81
CA ASN A 12 -3.57 11.45 25.63
C ASN A 12 -2.28 10.60 25.59
N GLY A 13 -2.32 9.42 24.98
CA GLY A 13 -1.22 8.46 25.05
C GLY A 13 -0.87 7.80 23.71
N ILE A 14 0.35 7.27 23.65
CA ILE A 14 0.89 6.46 22.55
C ILE A 14 1.24 5.08 23.13
N LEU A 15 0.55 4.05 22.66
CA LEU A 15 0.88 2.66 22.94
C LEU A 15 1.76 2.12 21.81
N ALA A 16 3.06 2.10 22.06
CA ALA A 16 4.12 1.71 21.15
C ALA A 16 4.71 0.32 21.46
N ASP A 17 3.90 -0.55 22.09
CA ASP A 17 4.28 -1.94 22.37
C ASP A 17 4.60 -2.71 21.09
N GLU A 18 5.54 -3.65 21.17
CA GLU A 18 5.90 -4.51 20.05
C GLU A 18 4.67 -5.23 19.45
N MET A 19 4.70 -5.46 18.14
CA MET A 19 3.63 -6.19 17.44
C MET A 19 3.45 -7.60 18.04
N GLY A 20 2.20 -7.92 18.41
CA GLY A 20 1.84 -9.20 19.05
C GLY A 20 1.59 -9.14 20.56
N LEU A 21 1.88 -8.02 21.24
CA LEU A 21 1.63 -7.87 22.69
C LEU A 21 0.17 -7.50 23.07
N GLY A 22 -0.79 -7.75 22.17
CA GLY A 22 -2.21 -7.57 22.47
C GLY A 22 -2.69 -6.12 22.61
N LYS A 23 -2.13 -5.16 21.84
CA LYS A 23 -2.56 -3.75 21.84
C LYS A 23 -4.07 -3.57 21.63
N THR A 24 -4.67 -4.41 20.77
CA THR A 24 -6.11 -4.42 20.52
C THR A 24 -6.89 -4.77 21.78
N ILE A 25 -6.53 -5.86 22.45
CA ILE A 25 -7.16 -6.31 23.70
C ILE A 25 -7.03 -5.26 24.80
N GLN A 26 -5.84 -4.67 24.97
CA GLN A 26 -5.61 -3.57 25.94
C GLN A 26 -6.52 -2.36 25.67
N THR A 27 -6.78 -2.08 24.39
CA THR A 27 -7.66 -0.98 23.98
C THR A 27 -9.12 -1.32 24.23
N ILE A 28 -9.55 -2.55 23.92
CA ILE A 28 -10.91 -3.04 24.18
C ILE A 28 -11.18 -3.04 25.69
N SER A 29 -10.24 -3.54 26.50
CA SER A 29 -10.37 -3.54 27.96
C SER A 29 -10.45 -2.12 28.54
N LEU A 30 -9.72 -1.15 27.96
CA LEU A 30 -9.86 0.25 28.33
C LEU A 30 -11.29 0.76 28.07
N LEU A 31 -11.83 0.52 26.88
CA LEU A 31 -13.20 0.94 26.56
C LEU A 31 -14.24 0.27 27.48
N ALA A 32 -14.07 -1.03 27.76
CA ALA A 32 -14.93 -1.77 28.67
C ALA A 32 -14.89 -1.20 30.10
N HIS A 33 -13.70 -0.92 30.62
CA HIS A 33 -13.53 -0.29 31.92
C HIS A 33 -14.20 1.08 32.00
N LEU A 34 -14.11 1.90 30.94
CA LEU A 34 -14.82 3.20 30.88
C LEU A 34 -16.34 3.04 30.90
N ALA A 35 -16.88 2.02 30.24
CA ALA A 35 -18.30 1.73 30.23
C ALA A 35 -18.78 1.24 31.61
N CYS A 36 -18.05 0.32 32.24
CA CYS A 36 -18.44 -0.30 33.51
C CYS A 36 -18.24 0.63 34.72
N GLU A 37 -17.08 1.27 34.85
CA GLU A 37 -16.75 2.05 36.05
C GLU A 37 -17.13 3.53 35.94
N LYS A 38 -16.98 4.13 34.76
CA LYS A 38 -17.24 5.57 34.56
C LYS A 38 -18.59 5.83 33.88
N GLY A 39 -19.34 4.79 33.50
CA GLY A 39 -20.61 4.91 32.77
C GLY A 39 -20.47 5.52 31.37
N SER A 40 -19.26 5.59 30.81
CA SER A 40 -18.98 6.24 29.53
C SER A 40 -18.93 5.20 28.40
N TRP A 41 -20.05 5.02 27.72
CA TRP A 41 -20.19 4.01 26.65
C TRP A 41 -19.74 4.50 25.26
N GLY A 42 -19.52 5.80 25.07
CA GLY A 42 -19.11 6.38 23.79
C GLY A 42 -19.84 7.66 23.43
N PRO A 43 -19.81 8.08 22.16
CA PRO A 43 -19.32 7.34 20.99
C PRO A 43 -17.79 7.33 20.87
N HIS A 44 -17.21 6.16 20.58
CA HIS A 44 -15.79 5.97 20.31
C HIS A 44 -15.53 5.72 18.81
N LEU A 45 -14.44 6.27 18.28
CA LEU A 45 -14.01 6.10 16.90
C LEU A 45 -12.67 5.37 16.85
N ILE A 46 -12.65 4.24 16.15
CA ILE A 46 -11.46 3.43 15.90
C ILE A 46 -11.15 3.49 14.40
N ILE A 47 -9.98 4.02 14.05
CA ILE A 47 -9.51 4.12 12.67
C ILE A 47 -8.35 3.16 12.49
N VAL A 48 -8.52 2.22 11.57
CA VAL A 48 -7.58 1.12 11.36
C VAL A 48 -7.22 0.95 9.88
N PRO A 49 -6.13 0.26 9.53
CA PRO A 49 -5.93 -0.21 8.17
C PRO A 49 -7.11 -1.07 7.68
N THR A 50 -7.44 -0.98 6.40
CA THR A 50 -8.58 -1.71 5.82
C THR A 50 -8.48 -3.23 6.05
N SER A 51 -7.26 -3.78 6.03
CA SER A 51 -7.00 -5.21 6.22
C SER A 51 -7.39 -5.76 7.59
N VAL A 52 -7.42 -4.92 8.64
CA VAL A 52 -7.66 -5.36 10.02
C VAL A 52 -9.02 -4.91 10.58
N MET A 53 -9.86 -4.24 9.77
CA MET A 53 -11.18 -3.78 10.20
C MET A 53 -12.07 -4.90 10.75
N LEU A 54 -12.13 -6.03 10.03
CA LEU A 54 -12.93 -7.18 10.45
C LEU A 54 -12.35 -7.85 11.69
N ASN A 55 -11.03 -7.84 11.85
CA ASN A 55 -10.37 -8.37 13.05
C ASN A 55 -10.80 -7.59 14.30
N TRP A 56 -10.81 -6.25 14.21
CA TRP A 56 -11.30 -5.40 15.31
C TRP A 56 -12.78 -5.66 15.65
N GLU A 57 -13.64 -5.87 14.65
CA GLU A 57 -15.04 -6.22 14.89
C GLU A 57 -15.18 -7.57 15.61
N MET A 58 -14.45 -8.59 15.14
CA MET A 58 -14.46 -9.92 15.75
C MET A 58 -13.94 -9.90 17.19
N GLU A 59 -12.84 -9.20 17.44
CA GLU A 59 -12.28 -9.07 18.79
C GLU A 59 -13.23 -8.33 19.74
N LEU A 60 -13.86 -7.24 19.31
CA LEU A 60 -14.85 -6.54 20.14
C LEU A 60 -16.07 -7.42 20.44
N LYS A 61 -16.60 -8.16 19.46
CA LYS A 61 -17.71 -9.09 19.68
C LYS A 61 -17.33 -10.23 20.62
N ARG A 62 -16.08 -10.72 20.52
CA ARG A 62 -15.57 -11.80 21.37
C ARG A 62 -15.36 -11.36 22.81
N TRP A 63 -14.70 -10.22 23.03
CA TRP A 63 -14.28 -9.79 24.36
C TRP A 63 -15.30 -8.91 25.07
N CYS A 64 -16.10 -8.12 24.34
CA CYS A 64 -17.08 -7.18 24.90
C CYS A 64 -18.37 -7.11 24.06
N PRO A 65 -19.20 -8.18 24.07
CA PRO A 65 -20.39 -8.29 23.23
C PRO A 65 -21.47 -7.23 23.53
N SER A 66 -21.45 -6.61 24.71
CA SER A 66 -22.42 -5.57 25.10
C SER A 66 -22.27 -4.25 24.31
N PHE A 67 -21.17 -4.05 23.58
CA PHE A 67 -20.99 -2.86 22.76
C PHE A 67 -21.81 -2.94 21.46
N LYS A 68 -22.56 -1.88 21.16
CA LYS A 68 -23.15 -1.66 19.83
C LYS A 68 -22.05 -1.20 18.88
N ILE A 69 -21.62 -2.09 18.00
CA ILE A 69 -20.52 -1.84 17.06
C ILE A 69 -21.09 -1.46 15.69
N LEU A 70 -20.56 -0.40 15.09
CA LEU A 70 -20.83 -0.02 13.71
C LEU A 70 -19.56 -0.17 12.87
N THR A 71 -19.60 -1.07 11.89
CA THR A 71 -18.51 -1.22 10.91
C THR A 71 -18.78 -0.41 9.64
N TYR A 72 -17.94 0.59 9.44
CA TYR A 72 -18.07 1.57 8.36
C TYR A 72 -17.24 1.18 7.14
N TYR A 73 -17.83 0.34 6.28
CA TYR A 73 -17.32 -0.03 4.97
C TYR A 73 -18.47 -0.15 3.97
N GLY A 74 -18.14 -0.24 2.68
CA GLY A 74 -19.10 -0.45 1.60
C GLY A 74 -19.14 0.67 0.56
N ALA A 75 -20.03 0.50 -0.41
CA ALA A 75 -20.26 1.48 -1.46
C ALA A 75 -20.85 2.79 -0.92
N GLN A 76 -20.84 3.85 -1.72
CA GLN A 76 -21.34 5.16 -1.26
C GLN A 76 -22.81 5.13 -0.84
N LYS A 77 -23.65 4.33 -1.52
CA LYS A 77 -25.07 4.15 -1.18
C LYS A 77 -25.24 3.48 0.20
N GLU A 78 -24.56 2.35 0.43
CA GLU A 78 -24.57 1.64 1.72
C GLU A 78 -24.06 2.54 2.86
N ARG A 79 -22.99 3.29 2.60
CA ARG A 79 -22.44 4.28 3.55
C ARG A 79 -23.43 5.38 3.89
N ARG A 80 -24.26 5.83 2.93
CA ARG A 80 -25.34 6.80 3.20
C ARG A 80 -26.41 6.18 4.09
N LEU A 81 -26.81 4.94 3.83
CA LEU A 81 -27.78 4.21 4.66
C LEU A 81 -27.25 4.00 6.08
N LYS A 82 -26.00 3.55 6.24
CA LYS A 82 -25.35 3.40 7.56
C LYS A 82 -25.31 4.69 8.37
N ARG A 83 -25.31 5.86 7.71
CA ARG A 83 -25.33 7.19 8.36
C ARG A 83 -26.73 7.64 8.79
N GLN A 84 -27.79 7.03 8.27
CA GLN A 84 -29.15 7.34 8.71
C GLN A 84 -29.29 6.96 10.18
N GLY A 85 -29.68 7.93 11.02
CA GLY A 85 -29.80 7.73 12.47
C GLY A 85 -28.50 7.86 13.27
N TRP A 86 -27.36 8.27 12.67
CA TRP A 86 -26.11 8.52 13.43
C TRP A 86 -26.24 9.55 14.54
N THR A 87 -27.12 10.53 14.36
CA THR A 87 -27.38 11.61 15.31
C THR A 87 -28.28 11.17 16.47
N LYS A 88 -28.96 10.02 16.35
CA LYS A 88 -29.79 9.50 17.44
C LYS A 88 -28.89 9.15 18.64
N PRO A 89 -29.34 9.45 19.87
CA PRO A 89 -28.62 9.01 21.06
C PRO A 89 -28.52 7.49 21.07
N ASN A 90 -27.38 6.96 21.50
CA ASN A 90 -27.12 5.51 21.62
C ASN A 90 -27.29 4.68 20.34
N ALA A 91 -27.12 5.29 19.15
CA ALA A 91 -27.13 4.58 17.87
C ALA A 91 -26.04 3.49 17.79
N PHE A 92 -24.83 3.82 18.24
CA PHE A 92 -23.70 2.91 18.38
C PHE A 92 -22.75 3.42 19.46
N HIS A 93 -22.01 2.50 20.08
CA HIS A 93 -21.01 2.81 21.09
C HIS A 93 -19.62 2.94 20.45
N VAL A 94 -19.29 2.04 19.51
CA VAL A 94 -17.99 2.01 18.83
C VAL A 94 -18.19 2.03 17.32
N CYS A 95 -17.51 2.93 16.62
CA CYS A 95 -17.46 2.96 15.15
C CYS A 95 -16.06 2.57 14.68
N ILE A 96 -15.98 1.57 13.80
CA ILE A 96 -14.73 1.12 13.16
C ILE A 96 -14.75 1.54 11.71
N THR A 97 -13.68 2.19 11.25
CA THR A 97 -13.56 2.69 9.88
C THR A 97 -12.10 2.65 9.41
N SER A 98 -11.88 2.78 8.10
CA SER A 98 -10.54 2.85 7.54
C SER A 98 -10.05 4.28 7.32
N TYR A 99 -8.73 4.46 7.32
CA TYR A 99 -8.09 5.73 6.99
C TYR A 99 -8.58 6.35 5.66
N LYS A 100 -8.87 5.51 4.66
CA LYS A 100 -9.35 5.98 3.35
C LYS A 100 -10.78 6.52 3.43
N LEU A 101 -11.67 5.80 4.10
CA LEU A 101 -13.09 6.16 4.17
C LEU A 101 -13.32 7.40 5.04
N VAL A 102 -12.55 7.53 6.12
CA VAL A 102 -12.61 8.73 6.98
C VAL A 102 -12.29 10.00 6.21
N LEU A 103 -11.34 9.95 5.27
CA LEU A 103 -11.01 11.10 4.45
C LEU A 103 -12.12 11.46 3.46
N GLN A 104 -12.68 10.44 2.82
CA GLN A 104 -13.77 10.62 1.85
C GLN A 104 -15.03 11.22 2.52
N ASP A 105 -15.34 10.81 3.74
CA ASP A 105 -16.56 11.24 4.46
C ASP A 105 -16.27 12.13 5.69
N HIS A 106 -15.13 12.81 5.72
CA HIS A 106 -14.65 13.54 6.90
C HIS A 106 -15.68 14.53 7.48
N GLN A 107 -16.52 15.13 6.63
CA GLN A 107 -17.59 16.04 7.06
C GLN A 107 -18.60 15.37 7.98
N ALA A 108 -18.97 14.12 7.71
CA ALA A 108 -19.92 13.38 8.54
C ALA A 108 -19.31 13.02 9.90
N PHE A 109 -18.04 12.60 9.91
CA PHE A 109 -17.32 12.26 11.15
C PHE A 109 -17.04 13.49 12.02
N ARG A 110 -16.79 14.66 11.41
CA ARG A 110 -16.52 15.92 12.13
C ARG A 110 -17.72 16.45 12.92
N ARG A 111 -18.95 16.20 12.45
CA ARG A 111 -20.19 16.65 13.12
C ARG A 111 -20.46 15.93 14.45
N LYS A 112 -19.83 14.78 14.69
CA LYS A 112 -20.02 13.99 15.91
C LYS A 112 -18.88 14.27 16.89
N ASN A 113 -19.23 14.46 18.16
CA ASN A 113 -18.26 14.61 19.23
C ASN A 113 -17.85 13.23 19.75
N TRP A 114 -16.59 12.86 19.55
CA TRP A 114 -16.06 11.56 19.92
C TRP A 114 -15.46 11.59 21.33
N THR A 115 -15.72 10.55 22.12
CA THR A 115 -15.11 10.41 23.46
C THR A 115 -13.66 9.98 23.33
N TYR A 116 -13.42 8.91 22.55
CA TYR A 116 -12.08 8.48 22.15
C TYR A 116 -11.93 8.45 20.65
N LEU A 117 -10.79 8.94 20.17
CA LEU A 117 -10.27 8.72 18.84
C LEU A 117 -9.04 7.81 18.95
N ILE A 118 -9.17 6.58 18.48
CA ILE A 118 -8.12 5.57 18.50
C ILE A 118 -7.61 5.38 17.07
N LEU A 119 -6.30 5.52 16.87
CA LEU A 119 -5.66 5.27 15.57
C LEU A 119 -4.74 4.06 15.68
N ASP A 120 -5.03 3.03 14.90
CA ASP A 120 -4.18 1.85 14.79
C ASP A 120 -3.17 1.99 13.65
N GLU A 121 -1.97 1.44 13.84
CA GLU A 121 -0.82 1.63 12.95
C GLU A 121 -0.59 3.13 12.64
N ALA A 122 -0.35 3.92 13.69
CA ALA A 122 -0.22 5.37 13.65
C ALA A 122 0.93 5.88 12.74
N GLN A 123 1.84 5.02 12.27
CA GLN A 123 2.79 5.37 11.21
C GLN A 123 2.09 5.81 9.91
N ASN A 124 0.82 5.46 9.70
CA ASN A 124 0.01 5.93 8.59
C ASN A 124 -0.29 7.45 8.61
N ILE A 125 -0.06 8.12 9.75
CA ILE A 125 -0.27 9.57 9.94
C ILE A 125 1.03 10.33 10.23
N LYS A 126 2.20 9.76 9.90
CA LYS A 126 3.51 10.35 10.19
C LYS A 126 3.83 11.69 9.50
N ASN A 127 3.09 12.04 8.44
CA ASN A 127 3.34 13.25 7.66
C ASN A 127 2.30 14.32 7.97
N PHE A 128 2.70 15.37 8.68
CA PHE A 128 1.84 16.50 9.05
C PHE A 128 1.29 17.27 7.83
N LYS A 129 2.00 17.24 6.69
CA LYS A 129 1.54 17.87 5.44
C LYS A 129 0.48 17.05 4.73
N SER A 130 0.24 15.81 5.15
CA SER A 130 -0.75 14.96 4.50
C SER A 130 -2.16 15.47 4.78
N GLN A 131 -3.01 15.45 3.76
CA GLN A 131 -4.45 15.72 3.90
C GLN A 131 -5.07 14.81 4.97
N ARG A 132 -4.58 13.56 5.06
CA ARG A 132 -4.96 12.60 6.11
C ARG A 132 -4.81 13.16 7.50
N TRP A 133 -3.62 13.64 7.82
CA TRP A 133 -3.29 14.16 9.13
C TRP A 133 -4.13 15.42 9.44
N GLN A 134 -4.22 16.34 8.48
CA GLN A 134 -4.96 17.60 8.64
C GLN A 134 -6.46 17.36 8.87
N SER A 135 -7.09 16.45 8.13
CA SER A 135 -8.50 16.12 8.32
C SER A 135 -8.77 15.48 9.69
N LEU A 136 -7.90 14.57 10.13
CA LEU A 136 -8.04 13.88 11.42
C LEU A 136 -7.79 14.81 12.61
N LEU A 137 -6.87 15.78 12.49
CA LEU A 137 -6.59 16.76 13.53
C LEU A 137 -7.83 17.57 13.90
N ASN A 138 -8.66 17.89 12.90
CA ASN A 138 -9.87 18.71 13.01
C ASN A 138 -11.10 17.97 13.57
N PHE A 139 -10.96 16.70 13.98
CA PHE A 139 -12.06 15.96 14.57
C PHE A 139 -12.22 16.29 16.06
N ASN A 140 -13.48 16.57 16.43
CA ASN A 140 -13.88 16.80 17.82
C ASN A 140 -13.73 15.50 18.61
N SER A 141 -12.69 15.42 19.43
CA SER A 141 -12.38 14.27 20.26
C SER A 141 -11.93 14.73 21.65
N HIS A 142 -12.44 14.09 22.71
CA HIS A 142 -12.04 14.39 24.08
C HIS A 142 -10.69 13.76 24.43
N ARG A 143 -10.47 12.53 23.95
CA ARG A 143 -9.23 11.76 24.14
C ARG A 143 -8.72 11.18 22.84
N ARG A 144 -7.40 11.09 22.72
CA ARG A 144 -6.70 10.48 21.59
C ARG A 144 -5.76 9.39 22.09
N LEU A 145 -5.81 8.23 21.43
CA LEU A 145 -4.90 7.11 21.68
C LEU A 145 -4.29 6.67 20.36
N LEU A 146 -2.97 6.65 20.29
CA LEU A 146 -2.25 6.17 19.11
C LEU A 146 -1.69 4.79 19.42
N LEU A 147 -1.95 3.82 18.55
CA LEU A 147 -1.37 2.48 18.61
C LEU A 147 -0.34 2.36 17.48
N THR A 148 0.87 1.92 17.81
CA THR A 148 1.88 1.64 16.79
C THR A 148 2.74 0.45 17.21
N GLY A 149 3.06 -0.42 16.26
CA GLY A 149 3.99 -1.52 16.47
C GLY A 149 5.43 -1.16 16.16
N THR A 150 5.66 -0.08 15.41
CA THR A 150 6.98 0.33 14.95
C THR A 150 7.44 1.56 15.72
N PRO A 151 8.70 1.58 16.17
CA PRO A 151 9.22 2.75 16.83
C PRO A 151 9.31 3.95 15.89
N LEU A 152 9.17 5.13 16.47
CA LEU A 152 9.32 6.44 15.82
C LEU A 152 10.80 6.65 15.45
N GLN A 153 11.25 6.04 14.37
CA GLN A 153 12.68 5.91 14.08
C GLN A 153 13.24 6.89 13.04
N ASN A 154 12.42 7.54 12.20
CA ASN A 154 12.97 8.09 10.96
C ASN A 154 13.14 9.62 10.90
N SER A 155 12.46 10.42 11.74
CA SER A 155 12.80 11.85 11.89
C SER A 155 12.15 12.50 13.11
N LEU A 156 12.81 13.51 13.69
CA LEU A 156 12.22 14.40 14.71
C LEU A 156 10.92 15.06 14.22
N MET A 157 10.79 15.26 12.90
CA MET A 157 9.58 15.80 12.27
C MET A 157 8.39 14.83 12.36
N GLU A 158 8.63 13.52 12.19
CA GLU A 158 7.59 12.50 12.38
C GLU A 158 7.16 12.47 13.84
N LEU A 159 8.10 12.54 14.79
CA LEU A 159 7.79 12.60 16.22
C LEU A 159 6.94 13.84 16.56
N TRP A 160 7.32 15.02 16.08
CA TRP A 160 6.54 16.24 16.28
C TRP A 160 5.12 16.10 15.73
N SER A 161 4.98 15.53 14.52
CA SER A 161 3.68 15.37 13.88
C SER A 161 2.70 14.55 14.73
N LEU A 162 3.21 13.51 15.42
CA LEU A 162 2.39 12.70 16.31
C LEU A 162 2.10 13.40 17.64
N MET A 163 3.09 14.09 18.21
CA MET A 163 2.92 14.84 19.45
C MET A 163 1.95 16.00 19.30
N HIS A 164 2.03 16.74 18.20
CA HIS A 164 1.07 17.78 17.85
C HIS A 164 -0.32 17.18 17.63
N PHE A 165 -0.42 16.04 16.94
CA PHE A 165 -1.69 15.33 16.81
C PHE A 165 -2.27 14.92 18.17
N LEU A 166 -1.42 14.50 19.10
CA LEU A 166 -1.83 14.08 20.43
C LEU A 166 -2.27 15.26 21.29
N MET A 167 -1.50 16.36 21.29
CA MET A 167 -1.72 17.54 22.14
C MET A 167 -1.51 18.84 21.34
N PRO A 168 -2.50 19.25 20.53
CA PRO A 168 -2.36 20.41 19.64
C PRO A 168 -2.11 21.72 20.40
N ARG A 169 -2.68 21.85 21.61
CA ARG A 169 -2.56 23.06 22.44
C ARG A 169 -1.17 23.25 23.04
N VAL A 170 -0.43 22.17 23.29
CA VAL A 170 0.90 22.21 23.90
C VAL A 170 1.97 22.44 22.84
N PHE A 171 1.82 21.81 21.66
CA PHE A 171 2.83 21.83 20.60
C PHE A 171 2.43 22.71 19.41
N GLN A 172 1.96 23.93 19.63
CA GLN A 172 1.37 24.76 18.56
C GLN A 172 2.36 25.15 17.46
N SER A 173 3.59 25.52 17.84
CA SER A 173 4.59 26.02 16.90
C SER A 173 5.56 24.92 16.45
N HIS A 174 5.48 24.56 15.18
CA HIS A 174 6.50 23.73 14.53
C HIS A 174 7.88 24.39 14.60
N ARG A 175 7.94 25.72 14.47
CA ARG A 175 9.19 26.48 14.44
C ARG A 175 9.90 26.41 15.79
N GLU A 176 9.18 26.57 16.89
CA GLU A 176 9.75 26.47 18.25
C GLU A 176 10.24 25.05 18.54
N PHE A 177 9.47 24.03 18.14
CA PHE A 177 9.91 22.65 18.29
C PHE A 177 11.17 22.40 17.44
N LYS A 178 11.18 22.90 16.21
CA LYS A 178 12.37 22.83 15.35
C LYS A 178 13.54 23.53 16.05
N GLU A 179 13.42 24.78 16.48
CA GLU A 179 14.49 25.53 17.17
C GLU A 179 14.98 24.84 18.45
N TRP A 180 14.09 24.24 19.25
CA TRP A 180 14.44 23.44 20.42
C TRP A 180 15.29 22.19 20.10
N PHE A 181 15.16 21.63 18.89
CA PHE A 181 15.80 20.35 18.52
C PHE A 181 16.72 20.40 17.29
N SER A 182 16.71 21.48 16.52
CA SER A 182 17.48 21.67 15.28
C SER A 182 18.64 22.63 15.41
N ASN A 183 18.71 23.44 16.48
CA ASN A 183 19.85 24.31 16.74
C ASN A 183 21.23 23.61 16.93
N PRO A 184 21.34 22.26 17.00
CA PRO A 184 22.63 21.59 16.85
C PRO A 184 22.74 20.69 15.60
N LEU A 185 21.64 20.41 14.88
CA LEU A 185 21.67 19.54 13.69
C LEU A 185 22.23 20.25 12.44
N THR A 186 22.16 21.57 12.38
CA THR A 186 22.78 22.37 11.32
C THR A 186 24.25 22.70 11.59
N GLY A 187 24.76 22.47 12.81
CA GLY A 187 26.19 22.54 13.13
C GLY A 187 26.99 21.30 12.71
N MET A 188 26.36 20.32 12.05
CA MET A 188 26.97 19.07 11.59
C MET A 188 27.86 19.22 10.34
N ILE A 189 28.49 20.38 10.16
CA ILE A 189 29.62 20.55 9.23
C ILE A 189 30.94 20.20 9.95
N GLU A 190 30.96 20.15 11.29
CA GLU A 190 32.17 19.89 12.08
C GLU A 190 31.99 18.71 13.05
N GLY A 191 32.00 17.47 12.54
CA GLY A 191 32.59 16.29 13.21
C GLY A 191 32.12 15.81 14.60
N SER A 192 31.21 16.45 15.33
CA SER A 192 30.93 16.09 16.74
C SER A 192 29.66 15.21 16.91
N GLN A 193 29.82 13.88 16.97
CA GLN A 193 28.74 12.94 17.30
C GLN A 193 28.28 13.00 18.77
N GLU A 194 29.10 13.54 19.67
CA GLU A 194 28.87 13.50 21.13
C GLU A 194 27.73 14.42 21.62
N TYR A 195 27.38 15.47 20.87
CA TYR A 195 26.43 16.49 21.34
C TYR A 195 24.94 16.09 21.25
N ASN A 196 24.60 15.04 20.48
CA ASN A 196 23.22 14.64 20.23
C ASN A 196 22.59 13.76 21.32
N ASP A 197 23.38 13.03 22.11
CA ASP A 197 22.84 12.06 23.08
C ASP A 197 22.14 12.74 24.27
N SER A 198 22.63 13.89 24.72
CA SER A 198 22.00 14.68 25.79
C SER A 198 20.61 15.21 25.40
N LEU A 199 20.46 15.63 24.15
CA LEU A 199 19.18 16.10 23.59
C LEU A 199 18.20 14.96 23.39
N VAL A 200 18.67 13.81 22.91
CA VAL A 200 17.86 12.60 22.79
C VAL A 200 17.38 12.14 24.17
N LYS A 201 18.24 12.16 25.20
CA LYS A 201 17.85 11.86 26.58
C LYS A 201 16.80 12.84 27.12
N ARG A 202 16.92 14.14 26.82
CA ARG A 202 15.92 15.15 27.20
C ARG A 202 14.57 14.90 26.50
N LEU A 203 14.58 14.58 25.21
CA LEU A 203 13.39 14.18 24.45
C LEU A 203 12.72 12.96 25.08
N HIS A 204 13.49 11.91 25.35
CA HIS A 204 12.99 10.69 25.97
C HIS A 204 12.36 10.99 27.34
N LYS A 205 12.95 11.87 28.16
CA LYS A 205 12.39 12.28 29.45
C LYS A 205 11.03 12.97 29.32
N VAL A 206 10.84 13.81 28.30
CA VAL A 206 9.57 14.51 28.02
C VAL A 206 8.51 13.55 27.46
N LEU A 207 8.92 12.59 26.62
CA LEU A 207 7.99 11.64 25.96
C LEU A 207 7.56 10.49 26.85
N ARG A 208 8.41 10.06 27.79
CA ARG A 208 8.19 8.87 28.64
C ARG A 208 6.84 8.82 29.35
N PRO A 209 6.25 9.93 29.84
CA PRO A 209 4.91 9.90 30.43
C PRO A 209 3.79 9.60 29.41
N PHE A 210 3.98 9.95 28.14
CA PHE A 210 2.98 9.83 27.08
C PHE A 210 3.15 8.59 26.21
N LEU A 211 4.29 7.92 26.29
CA LEU A 211 4.64 6.78 25.45
C LEU A 211 4.94 5.56 26.31
N LEU A 212 4.16 4.50 26.12
CA LEU A 212 4.42 3.18 26.68
C LEU A 212 4.98 2.28 25.58
N ARG A 213 6.14 1.67 25.83
CA ARG A 213 6.78 0.71 24.93
C ARG A 213 7.37 -0.44 25.71
N ARG A 214 6.92 -1.65 25.40
CA ARG A 214 7.47 -2.92 25.89
C ARG A 214 7.88 -3.82 24.73
N LEU A 215 8.94 -4.60 24.93
CA LEU A 215 9.40 -5.62 24.00
C LEU A 215 8.87 -7.00 24.40
N LYS A 216 8.82 -7.95 23.45
CA LYS A 216 8.45 -9.35 23.76
C LYS A 216 9.34 -9.96 24.82
N VAL A 217 10.63 -9.64 24.81
CA VAL A 217 11.59 -10.12 25.82
C VAL A 217 11.27 -9.63 27.23
N ASP A 218 10.61 -8.47 27.36
CA ASP A 218 10.27 -7.88 28.67
C ASP A 218 9.01 -8.51 29.29
N VAL A 219 8.13 -9.07 28.44
CA VAL A 219 6.78 -9.48 28.83
C VAL A 219 6.59 -10.99 28.74
N GLU A 220 7.12 -11.63 27.71
CA GLU A 220 6.78 -13.00 27.35
C GLU A 220 7.99 -13.93 27.47
N LYS A 221 8.09 -14.60 28.62
CA LYS A 221 9.18 -15.55 28.91
C LYS A 221 9.02 -16.90 28.22
N GLN A 222 7.84 -17.19 27.66
CA GLN A 222 7.52 -18.48 27.02
C GLN A 222 7.84 -18.50 25.52
N MET A 223 8.19 -17.37 24.92
CA MET A 223 8.46 -17.29 23.48
C MET A 223 9.82 -17.92 23.12
N PRO A 224 9.90 -18.69 22.02
CA PRO A 224 11.15 -19.24 21.55
C PRO A 224 12.10 -18.15 21.06
N LYS A 225 13.40 -18.44 21.06
CA LYS A 225 14.41 -17.52 20.50
C LYS A 225 14.16 -17.30 19.01
N LYS A 226 14.22 -16.04 18.58
CA LYS A 226 14.19 -15.66 17.16
C LYS A 226 15.61 -15.75 16.59
N TYR A 227 15.79 -16.49 15.50
CA TYR A 227 17.04 -16.54 14.74
C TYR A 227 16.86 -15.82 13.40
N GLU A 228 17.86 -15.03 13.01
CA GLU A 228 17.88 -14.33 11.73
C GLU A 228 19.03 -14.89 10.88
N HIS A 229 18.69 -15.48 9.73
CA HIS A 229 19.67 -16.07 8.81
C HIS A 229 19.77 -15.21 7.56
N VAL A 230 20.94 -14.60 7.34
CA VAL A 230 21.22 -13.82 6.13
C VAL A 230 21.83 -14.74 5.08
N LEU A 231 21.02 -15.17 4.11
CA LEU A 231 21.45 -16.01 2.99
C LEU A 231 21.87 -15.14 1.79
N LYS A 232 23.15 -15.17 1.43
CA LYS A 232 23.67 -14.47 0.25
C LYS A 232 23.52 -15.36 -0.99
N CYS A 233 22.66 -14.97 -1.92
CA CYS A 233 22.43 -15.67 -3.18
C CYS A 233 23.27 -15.07 -4.32
N ARG A 234 23.72 -15.91 -5.25
CA ARG A 234 24.36 -15.47 -6.51
C ARG A 234 23.29 -15.16 -7.56
N LEU A 235 23.52 -14.15 -8.41
CA LEU A 235 22.65 -13.87 -9.56
C LEU A 235 22.73 -15.00 -10.60
N SER A 236 21.60 -15.29 -11.25
CA SER A 236 21.55 -16.18 -12.41
C SER A 236 22.25 -15.57 -13.63
N LYS A 237 22.58 -16.40 -14.64
CA LYS A 237 23.23 -15.93 -15.88
C LYS A 237 22.44 -14.83 -16.58
N ARG A 238 21.11 -15.02 -16.72
CA ARG A 238 20.21 -14.04 -17.35
C ARG A 238 20.13 -12.75 -16.54
N GLN A 239 19.97 -12.84 -15.22
CA GLN A 239 19.94 -11.65 -14.37
C GLN A 239 21.25 -10.87 -14.45
N ARG A 240 22.40 -11.55 -14.48
CA ARG A 240 23.71 -10.89 -14.64
C ARG A 240 23.80 -10.17 -15.98
N TYR A 241 23.42 -10.82 -17.07
CA TYR A 241 23.37 -10.19 -18.39
C TYR A 241 22.50 -8.94 -18.41
N LEU A 242 21.25 -9.04 -17.91
CA LEU A 242 20.33 -7.89 -17.85
C LEU A 242 20.82 -6.79 -16.93
N TYR A 243 21.47 -7.15 -15.83
CA TYR A 243 22.06 -6.20 -14.88
C TYR A 243 23.20 -5.42 -15.54
N ASP A 244 24.13 -6.13 -16.18
CA ASP A 244 25.29 -5.55 -16.84
C ASP A 244 24.88 -4.72 -18.08
N ASP A 245 23.90 -5.19 -18.86
CA ASP A 245 23.32 -4.44 -19.99
C ASP A 245 22.70 -3.12 -19.52
N PHE A 246 21.83 -3.17 -18.50
CA PHE A 246 21.19 -1.98 -17.96
C PHE A 246 22.19 -0.99 -17.33
N MET A 247 23.22 -1.50 -16.65
CA MET A 247 24.32 -0.67 -16.12
C MET A 247 25.26 -0.15 -17.23
N GLY A 248 25.33 -0.86 -18.35
CA GLY A 248 26.12 -0.50 -19.52
C GLY A 248 25.56 0.70 -20.29
N GLN A 249 24.23 0.89 -20.26
CA GLN A 249 23.53 1.97 -20.94
C GLN A 249 24.06 3.36 -20.54
N ALA A 250 24.40 4.18 -21.55
CA ALA A 250 24.96 5.52 -21.34
C ALA A 250 24.00 6.46 -20.58
N SER A 251 22.70 6.32 -20.81
CA SER A 251 21.64 7.04 -20.09
C SER A 251 21.66 6.75 -18.59
N THR A 252 21.81 5.48 -18.20
CA THR A 252 21.89 5.06 -16.79
C THR A 252 23.13 5.62 -16.13
N LYS A 253 24.29 5.54 -16.79
CA LYS A 253 25.56 6.10 -16.28
C LYS A 253 25.49 7.61 -16.10
N ALA A 254 24.95 8.34 -17.08
CA ALA A 254 24.75 9.79 -17.00
C ALA A 254 23.77 10.16 -15.86
N THR A 255 22.70 9.37 -15.69
CA THR A 255 21.72 9.57 -14.62
C THR A 255 22.36 9.41 -13.24
N LEU A 256 23.18 8.37 -13.05
CA LEU A 256 23.94 8.15 -11.82
C LEU A 256 24.97 9.26 -11.57
N ALA A 257 25.65 9.72 -12.62
CA ALA A 257 26.63 10.81 -12.54
C ALA A 257 25.99 12.17 -12.22
N SER A 258 24.78 12.44 -12.71
CA SER A 258 24.05 13.68 -12.42
C SER A 258 23.64 13.82 -10.95
N GLY A 259 23.59 12.71 -10.19
CA GLY A 259 23.30 12.72 -8.75
C GLY A 259 21.88 13.13 -8.36
N HIS A 260 20.96 13.33 -9.31
CA HIS A 260 19.57 13.67 -8.99
C HIS A 260 18.88 12.52 -8.23
N PHE A 261 18.47 12.78 -7.00
CA PHE A 261 17.96 11.75 -6.08
C PHE A 261 16.81 10.90 -6.67
N MET A 262 15.83 11.52 -7.32
CA MET A 262 14.68 10.82 -7.91
C MET A 262 15.07 9.90 -9.08
N SER A 263 16.05 10.32 -9.88
CA SER A 263 16.48 9.55 -11.05
C SER A 263 17.35 8.37 -10.63
N VAL A 264 18.21 8.54 -9.61
CA VAL A 264 18.96 7.45 -8.97
C VAL A 264 18.02 6.41 -8.35
N ILE A 265 16.94 6.83 -7.68
CA ILE A 265 15.93 5.89 -7.15
C ILE A 265 15.31 5.06 -8.27
N ASN A 266 14.99 5.68 -9.41
CA ASN A 266 14.43 4.95 -10.54
C ASN A 266 15.39 3.88 -11.08
N VAL A 267 16.68 4.19 -11.18
CA VAL A 267 17.73 3.21 -11.56
C VAL A 267 17.77 2.04 -10.56
N LEU A 268 17.83 2.35 -9.26
CA LEU A 268 17.83 1.32 -8.20
C LEU A 268 16.55 0.46 -8.23
N MET A 269 15.41 1.05 -8.58
CA MET A 269 14.15 0.31 -8.72
C MET A 269 14.21 -0.70 -9.87
N GLN A 270 14.85 -0.38 -10.99
CA GLN A 270 15.02 -1.34 -12.09
C GLN A 270 15.99 -2.47 -11.70
N LEU A 271 17.11 -2.15 -11.06
CA LEU A 271 18.04 -3.17 -10.56
C LEU A 271 17.38 -4.11 -9.55
N ARG A 272 16.52 -3.57 -8.66
CA ARG A 272 15.70 -4.38 -7.74
C ARG A 272 14.77 -5.34 -8.49
N LYS A 273 14.14 -4.92 -9.59
CA LYS A 273 13.32 -5.82 -10.41
C LYS A 273 14.16 -6.97 -10.96
N VAL A 274 15.32 -6.67 -11.56
CA VAL A 274 16.23 -7.69 -12.11
C VAL A 274 16.67 -8.69 -11.03
N CYS A 275 17.09 -8.19 -9.86
CA CYS A 275 17.52 -9.04 -8.74
C CYS A 275 16.40 -9.92 -8.16
N ASN A 276 15.16 -9.39 -8.09
CA ASN A 276 14.02 -10.15 -7.57
C ASN A 276 13.52 -11.18 -8.58
N HIS A 277 13.24 -10.76 -9.81
CA HIS A 277 12.82 -11.67 -10.89
C HIS A 277 13.01 -11.01 -12.28
N PRO A 278 13.73 -11.63 -13.22
CA PRO A 278 14.06 -11.01 -14.51
C PRO A 278 12.82 -10.65 -15.35
N ASP A 279 11.72 -11.38 -15.22
CA ASP A 279 10.49 -11.11 -15.98
C ASP A 279 9.75 -9.83 -15.53
N LEU A 280 10.07 -9.27 -14.35
CA LEU A 280 9.57 -7.95 -13.93
C LEU A 280 10.25 -6.81 -14.70
N PHE A 281 11.42 -7.08 -15.26
CA PHE A 281 12.18 -6.13 -16.07
C PHE A 281 11.89 -6.36 -17.56
N GLU A 282 12.11 -7.58 -18.03
CA GLU A 282 11.88 -7.96 -19.42
C GLU A 282 11.29 -9.38 -19.48
N PRO A 283 10.03 -9.56 -19.92
CA PRO A 283 9.45 -10.88 -20.09
C PRO A 283 10.21 -11.64 -21.18
N ARG A 284 10.37 -12.96 -20.99
CA ARG A 284 11.04 -13.79 -21.99
C ARG A 284 10.23 -13.75 -23.30
N PRO A 285 10.85 -13.42 -24.45
CA PRO A 285 10.16 -13.50 -25.73
C PRO A 285 9.76 -14.96 -26.00
N VAL A 286 8.54 -15.15 -26.50
CA VAL A 286 8.08 -16.46 -26.95
C VAL A 286 8.80 -16.75 -28.28
N HIS A 287 9.52 -17.86 -28.35
CA HIS A 287 10.09 -18.33 -29.62
C HIS A 287 8.96 -18.88 -30.49
N SER A 288 8.37 -18.04 -31.34
CA SER A 288 7.51 -18.48 -32.43
C SER A 288 8.37 -18.84 -33.65
N PRO A 289 7.95 -19.83 -34.47
CA PRO A 289 8.59 -20.05 -35.76
C PRO A 289 8.57 -18.76 -36.60
N LEU A 290 9.63 -18.53 -37.37
CA LEU A 290 9.76 -17.35 -38.20
C LEU A 290 8.62 -17.31 -39.23
N VAL A 291 7.76 -16.30 -39.15
CA VAL A 291 6.75 -16.05 -40.17
C VAL A 291 7.43 -15.31 -41.32
N THR A 292 7.80 -16.04 -42.37
CA THR A 292 8.25 -15.43 -43.62
C THR A 292 7.05 -14.91 -44.40
N GLN A 293 7.21 -13.78 -45.09
CA GLN A 293 6.17 -13.29 -46.00
C GLN A 293 5.86 -14.35 -47.05
N GLY A 294 4.58 -14.48 -47.41
CA GLY A 294 4.17 -15.37 -48.49
C GLY A 294 4.86 -14.98 -49.79
N ILE A 295 5.30 -15.97 -50.57
CA ILE A 295 5.92 -15.75 -51.87
C ILE A 295 4.85 -15.14 -52.80
N CYS A 296 5.04 -13.89 -53.21
CA CYS A 296 4.23 -13.28 -54.26
C CYS A 296 4.74 -13.76 -55.62
N PHE A 297 3.98 -14.62 -56.29
CA PHE A 297 4.26 -14.98 -57.68
C PHE A 297 3.83 -13.82 -58.58
N VAL A 298 4.81 -13.08 -59.12
CA VAL A 298 4.57 -12.13 -60.22
C VAL A 298 4.82 -12.90 -61.51
N THR A 299 3.75 -13.36 -62.17
CA THR A 299 3.88 -14.05 -63.47
C THR A 299 4.15 -13.03 -64.57
N ALA A 300 5.10 -13.35 -65.46
CA ALA A 300 5.35 -12.54 -66.65
C ALA A 300 4.17 -12.67 -67.64
N ALA A 301 3.78 -11.57 -68.28
CA ALA A 301 2.65 -11.54 -69.23
C ALA A 301 2.76 -12.56 -70.38
N ILE A 302 3.97 -13.03 -70.70
CA ILE A 302 4.21 -14.10 -71.67
C ILE A 302 3.55 -15.43 -71.27
N VAL A 303 3.51 -15.75 -69.97
CA VAL A 303 2.87 -16.99 -69.48
C VAL A 303 1.34 -16.89 -69.56
N LEU A 304 0.78 -15.68 -69.43
CA LEU A 304 -0.65 -15.43 -69.68
C LEU A 304 -0.99 -15.53 -71.17
N ARG A 305 -0.12 -15.04 -72.08
CA ARG A 305 -0.30 -15.20 -73.54
C ARG A 305 -0.24 -16.64 -74.02
N ALA A 306 0.49 -17.53 -73.33
CA ALA A 306 0.49 -18.95 -73.65
C ALA A 306 -0.84 -19.65 -73.30
N LEU A 307 -1.66 -19.02 -72.46
CA LEU A 307 -3.03 -19.45 -72.14
C LEU A 307 -4.09 -18.77 -73.02
N ASP A 308 -3.71 -17.79 -73.86
CA ASP A 308 -4.63 -17.20 -74.82
C ASP A 308 -4.93 -18.26 -75.91
N PRO A 309 -6.20 -18.63 -76.11
CA PRO A 309 -6.58 -19.64 -77.10
C PRO A 309 -6.24 -19.15 -78.51
N GLU A 310 -5.38 -19.87 -79.23
CA GLU A 310 -5.15 -19.62 -80.66
C GLU A 310 -6.45 -19.93 -81.44
N PRO A 311 -7.03 -18.96 -82.16
CA PRO A 311 -8.36 -19.11 -82.78
C PRO A 311 -8.44 -20.21 -83.85
N PHE A 312 -7.30 -20.73 -84.31
CA PHE A 312 -7.23 -21.79 -85.33
C PHE A 312 -6.71 -23.15 -84.81
N LYS A 313 -6.33 -23.28 -83.53
CA LYS A 313 -5.92 -24.57 -82.93
C LYS A 313 -7.03 -25.27 -82.18
N HIS A 314 -8.03 -24.53 -81.70
CA HIS A 314 -9.20 -25.10 -81.04
C HIS A 314 -10.37 -25.14 -82.02
N VAL A 315 -10.39 -26.18 -82.86
CA VAL A 315 -11.61 -26.57 -83.59
C VAL A 315 -12.51 -27.29 -82.60
N ASP A 316 -13.79 -26.91 -82.53
CA ASP A 316 -14.79 -27.63 -81.75
C ASP A 316 -15.03 -29.00 -82.40
N MET A 317 -14.35 -30.03 -81.88
CA MET A 317 -14.48 -31.41 -82.33
C MET A 317 -15.78 -32.06 -81.84
N GLY A 318 -16.64 -31.34 -81.10
CA GLY A 318 -17.95 -31.84 -80.65
C GLY A 318 -18.94 -32.11 -81.79
N LEU A 319 -18.71 -31.56 -82.99
CA LEU A 319 -19.50 -31.86 -84.19
C LEU A 319 -19.11 -33.20 -84.86
N PHE A 320 -17.92 -33.73 -84.56
CA PHE A 320 -17.43 -35.03 -85.02
C PHE A 320 -17.47 -36.04 -83.87
N ASP A 321 -18.69 -36.51 -83.55
CA ASP A 321 -18.90 -37.61 -82.62
C ASP A 321 -18.45 -38.94 -83.24
N LEU A 322 -17.13 -39.14 -83.29
CA LEU A 322 -16.48 -40.34 -83.82
C LEU A 322 -16.52 -41.53 -82.84
N VAL A 323 -17.23 -41.40 -81.71
CA VAL A 323 -17.36 -42.46 -80.69
C VAL A 323 -18.76 -43.11 -80.70
N ALA A 324 -19.78 -42.47 -81.29
CA ALA A 324 -21.16 -43.01 -81.35
C ALA A 324 -21.50 -43.88 -82.59
N LEU A 325 -20.56 -44.08 -83.53
CA LEU A 325 -20.77 -44.83 -84.78
C LEU A 325 -20.26 -46.29 -84.76
N GLU A 326 -19.73 -46.78 -83.64
CA GLU A 326 -19.41 -48.20 -83.46
C GLU A 326 -20.71 -49.02 -83.31
N GLY A 327 -21.22 -49.53 -84.44
CA GLY A 327 -22.29 -50.54 -84.46
C GLY A 327 -23.36 -50.39 -85.55
N ARG A 328 -23.33 -49.36 -86.40
CA ARG A 328 -24.40 -49.12 -87.41
C ARG A 328 -23.95 -48.82 -88.84
N VAL A 329 -22.76 -49.25 -89.26
CA VAL A 329 -22.42 -49.27 -90.71
C VAL A 329 -21.83 -50.62 -91.08
N SER A 330 -22.70 -51.53 -91.51
CA SER A 330 -22.32 -52.76 -92.19
C SER A 330 -22.12 -52.49 -93.68
N ARG A 331 -20.91 -52.78 -94.16
CA ARG A 331 -20.49 -53.03 -95.54
C ARG A 331 -20.56 -51.85 -96.54
N TYR A 332 -19.40 -51.60 -97.14
CA TYR A 332 -19.19 -50.90 -98.41
C TYR A 332 -20.27 -51.20 -99.46
N ALA A 333 -20.72 -50.14 -100.13
CA ALA A 333 -20.62 -50.00 -101.58
C ALA A 333 -20.34 -48.53 -101.89
#